data_AF-A0A9P5XSC9-F1
#
_entry.id   AF-A0A9P5XSC9-F1
#
_cell.length_a   1.000
_cell.length_b   1.000
_cell.length_c   1.000
_cell.angle_alpha   90.00
_cell.angle_beta   90.00
_cell.angle_gamma   90.00
#
_symmetry.space_group_name_H-M   'P 1'
#
loop_
_entity.id
_entity.type
_entity.pdbx_description
1 polymer ?
#
loop_
_entity_poly.entity_id
_entity_poly.type
_entity_poly.pdbx_seq_one_letter_code
_entity_poly.pdbx_strand_id
1 'polypeptide(L)' 'MSTQKSDSSNTSNAYAEKSNNSYYKSYGGWPNFMASHGLKPWNPDDVEEGHQIIQAFKDHDRQDWEEAQAAAKTSGTKN' A
#
# COMPACT_ATOMS: atom_id res chain seq x y z
N MET A 1 -6.94 -2.16 -39.65
CA MET A 1 -7.68 -1.93 -38.39
C MET A 1 -6.62 -1.70 -37.31
N SER A 2 -6.12 -0.46 -37.20
CA SER A 2 -5.02 -0.11 -36.29
C SER A 2 -5.58 0.27 -34.94
N THR A 3 -5.38 -0.57 -33.92
CA THR A 3 -5.64 -0.16 -32.53
C THR A 3 -4.33 0.31 -31.94
N GLN A 4 -4.11 1.61 -32.05
CA GLN A 4 -3.15 2.36 -31.26
C GLN A 4 -3.70 2.41 -29.83
N LYS A 5 -3.11 1.65 -28.89
CA LYS A 5 -3.24 1.91 -27.46
C LYS A 5 -2.04 2.74 -27.02
N SER A 6 -2.15 4.04 -27.28
CA SER A 6 -1.46 5.04 -26.47
C SER A 6 -2.21 5.19 -25.15
N ASP A 7 -1.54 4.93 -24.03
CA ASP A 7 -1.66 5.83 -22.89
C ASP A 7 -0.30 5.99 -22.23
N SER A 8 0.25 7.17 -22.45
CA SER A 8 1.41 7.72 -21.75
C SER A 8 0.92 8.42 -20.49
N SER A 9 1.48 8.10 -19.33
CA SER A 9 1.76 9.07 -18.25
C SER A 9 2.51 8.33 -17.13
N ASN A 10 3.83 8.48 -17.00
CA ASN A 10 4.50 9.56 -16.27
C ASN A 10 3.73 9.99 -15.00
N THR A 11 4.09 9.44 -13.85
CA THR A 11 3.84 10.08 -12.55
C THR A 11 5.07 9.88 -11.67
N SER A 12 5.97 10.84 -11.81
CA SER A 12 6.69 11.56 -10.74
C SER A 12 6.74 10.92 -9.35
N ASN A 13 7.97 10.92 -8.82
CA ASN A 13 8.44 10.89 -7.43
C ASN A 13 7.45 11.43 -6.34
N ALA A 14 6.33 10.75 -6.19
CA ALA A 14 5.32 10.89 -5.16
C ALA A 14 5.24 9.53 -4.46
N TYR A 15 4.91 9.54 -3.17
CA TYR A 15 4.80 8.36 -2.31
C TYR A 15 4.46 7.11 -3.11
N ALA A 16 5.38 6.15 -3.16
CA ALA A 16 5.14 4.87 -3.82
C ALA A 16 4.14 4.10 -2.96
N GLU A 17 2.87 4.52 -3.01
CA GLU A 17 1.78 3.95 -2.24
C GLU A 17 1.79 2.46 -2.57
N LYS A 18 2.12 1.66 -1.55
CA LYS A 18 2.18 0.22 -1.72
C LYS A 18 0.79 -0.24 -2.16
N SER A 19 0.72 -0.98 -3.25
CA SER A 19 -0.54 -1.60 -3.66
C SER A 19 -1.06 -2.50 -2.53
N ASN A 20 -2.38 -2.66 -2.39
CA ASN A 20 -2.97 -3.54 -1.36
C ASN A 20 -2.28 -4.92 -1.33
N ASN A 21 -1.96 -5.44 -2.52
CA ASN A 21 -1.22 -6.69 -2.71
C ASN A 21 0.13 -6.73 -1.99
N SER A 22 0.88 -5.64 -1.93
CA SER A 22 2.15 -5.61 -1.23
C SER A 22 2.00 -5.85 0.29
N TYR A 23 0.87 -5.46 0.89
CA TYR A 23 0.63 -5.65 2.33
C TYR A 23 0.35 -7.10 2.69
N TYR A 24 -0.45 -7.83 1.90
CA TYR A 24 -0.72 -9.24 2.16
C TYR A 24 0.25 -10.20 1.45
N LYS A 25 1.08 -9.71 0.52
CA LYS A 25 2.10 -10.52 -0.17
C LYS A 25 3.17 -11.07 0.79
N SER A 26 3.54 -10.31 1.81
CA SER A 26 4.44 -10.76 2.89
C SER A 26 3.85 -11.90 3.73
N TYR A 27 2.52 -11.95 3.85
CA TYR A 27 1.80 -13.02 4.54
C TYR A 27 1.60 -14.27 3.66
N GLY A 28 1.97 -14.22 2.37
CA GLY A 28 1.73 -15.31 1.42
C GLY A 28 0.39 -15.22 0.68
N GLY A 29 -0.22 -14.03 0.65
CA GLY A 29 -1.46 -13.76 -0.06
C GLY A 29 -2.61 -13.38 0.88
N TRP A 30 -3.72 -12.94 0.27
CA TRP A 30 -4.92 -12.55 1.01
C TRP A 30 -5.45 -13.65 1.95
N PRO A 31 -5.57 -14.93 1.55
CA PRO A 31 -6.08 -15.97 2.46
C PRO A 31 -5.19 -16.18 3.70
N ASN A 32 -3.87 -16.13 3.54
CA ASN A 32 -2.94 -16.29 4.67
C ASN A 32 -2.92 -15.07 5.58
N PHE A 33 -3.06 -13.87 5.01
CA PHE A 33 -3.24 -12.64 5.79
C PHE A 33 -4.50 -12.76 6.66
N MET A 34 -5.64 -13.10 6.06
CA MET A 34 -6.89 -13.27 6.81
C MET A 34 -6.75 -14.32 7.92
N ALA A 35 -6.18 -15.49 7.59
CA ALA A 35 -5.93 -16.55 8.57
C ALA A 35 -4.99 -16.10 9.71
N SER A 36 -3.98 -15.27 9.42
CA SER A 36 -3.06 -14.72 10.43
C SER A 36 -3.73 -13.72 11.37
N HIS A 37 -4.78 -13.04 10.90
CA HIS A 37 -5.61 -12.13 11.68
C HIS A 37 -6.85 -12.79 12.30
N GLY A 38 -7.01 -14.11 12.15
CA GLY A 38 -8.17 -14.85 12.66
C GLY A 38 -9.47 -14.62 11.88
N LEU A 39 -9.38 -13.97 10.72
CA LEU A 39 -10.49 -13.61 9.85
C LEU A 39 -10.80 -14.75 8.87
N LYS A 40 -12.08 -14.95 8.56
CA LYS A 40 -12.55 -16.00 7.65
C LYS A 40 -12.82 -15.43 6.26
N PRO A 41 -12.09 -15.86 5.21
CA PRO A 41 -12.29 -15.33 3.85
C PRO A 41 -13.63 -15.69 3.21
N TRP A 42 -14.40 -16.61 3.81
CA TRP A 42 -15.75 -16.96 3.37
C TRP A 42 -16.87 -16.18 4.09
N ASN A 43 -16.53 -15.36 5.09
CA ASN A 43 -17.49 -14.51 5.79
C ASN A 43 -17.31 -13.07 5.30
N PRO A 44 -18.36 -12.43 4.72
CA PRO A 44 -18.25 -11.07 4.20
C PRO A 44 -17.86 -10.04 5.27
N ASP A 45 -18.37 -10.15 6.50
CA ASP A 45 -17.98 -9.26 7.62
C ASP A 45 -16.47 -9.32 7.88
N ASP A 46 -15.92 -10.54 7.99
CA ASP A 46 -14.48 -10.74 8.20
C ASP A 46 -13.66 -10.20 7.01
N VAL A 47 -14.18 -10.30 5.78
CA VAL A 47 -13.56 -9.74 4.57
C VAL A 47 -13.49 -8.22 4.64
N GLU A 48 -14.58 -7.56 5.04
CA GLU A 48 -14.61 -6.12 5.26
C GLU A 48 -13.63 -5.69 6.34
N GLU A 49 -13.56 -6.42 7.47
CA GLU A 49 -12.56 -6.17 8.51
C GLU A 49 -11.12 -6.28 7.97
N GLY A 50 -10.83 -7.31 7.17
CA GLY A 50 -9.51 -7.46 6.55
C GLY A 50 -9.14 -6.28 5.64
N HIS A 51 -10.12 -5.74 4.91
CA HIS A 51 -9.91 -4.56 4.08
C HIS A 51 -9.64 -3.30 4.93
N GLN A 52 -10.35 -3.14 6.05
CA GLN A 52 -10.11 -2.04 6.98
C GLN A 52 -8.71 -2.12 7.61
N ILE A 53 -8.23 -3.33 7.94
CA ILE A 53 -6.87 -3.52 8.46
C ILE A 53 -5.83 -3.08 7.42
N ILE A 54 -5.99 -3.47 6.14
CA ILE A 54 -5.09 -3.00 5.06
C ILE A 54 -5.14 -1.48 4.93
N GLN A 55 -6.33 -0.89 5.02
CA GLN A 55 -6.49 0.55 4.96
C GLN A 55 -5.74 1.25 6.10
N ALA A 56 -5.82 0.73 7.32
CA ALA A 56 -5.07 1.24 8.46
C ALA A 56 -3.55 1.12 8.25
N PHE A 57 -3.06 0.00 7.70
CA PHE A 57 -1.64 -0.15 7.36
C PHE A 57 -1.17 0.87 6.31
N LYS A 58 -2.01 1.20 5.34
CA LYS A 58 -1.72 2.24 4.35
C LYS A 58 -1.63 3.62 4.97
N ASP A 59 -2.58 3.94 5.84
CA ASP A 59 -2.61 5.23 6.52
C ASP A 59 -1.36 5.41 7.39
N HIS A 60 -0.91 4.35 8.08
CA HIS A 60 0.33 4.36 8.86
C HIS A 60 1.58 4.47 7.98
N ASP A 61 1.70 3.65 6.92
CA ASP A 61 2.87 3.70 6.02
C ASP A 61 2.98 5.07 5.32
N ARG A 62 1.85 5.73 5.05
CA ARG A 62 1.80 7.10 4.51
C ARG A 62 2.32 8.10 5.54
N GLN A 63 1.88 8.00 6.80
CA GLN A 63 2.38 8.87 7.87
C GLN A 63 3.88 8.69 8.08
N ASP A 64 4.38 7.46 8.19
CA ASP A 64 5.81 7.15 8.29
C ASP A 64 6.61 7.74 7.12
N TRP A 65 6.08 7.65 5.90
CA TRP A 65 6.75 8.21 4.73
C TRP A 65 6.77 9.74 4.74
N GLU A 66 5.68 10.39 5.16
CA GLU A 66 5.63 11.85 5.30
C GLU A 66 6.65 12.33 6.35
N GLU A 67 6.76 11.63 7.47
CA GLU A 67 7.74 11.89 8.53
C GLU A 67 9.18 11.64 8.06
N ALA A 68 9.44 10.54 7.37
CA ALA A 68 10.75 10.22 6.81
C ALA A 68 11.18 11.23 5.73
N GLN A 69 10.26 11.67 4.88
CA GLN A 69 10.51 12.72 3.88
C GLN A 69 10.74 14.08 4.54
N ALA A 70 10.02 14.39 5.62
CA ALA A 70 10.28 15.59 6.40
C ALA A 70 11.69 15.56 7.02
N ALA A 71 12.11 14.42 7.58
CA ALA A 71 13.45 14.23 8.13
C ALA A 71 14.57 14.25 7.06
N ALA A 72 14.33 13.67 5.88
CA ALA A 72 15.28 13.68 4.77
C ALA A 72 15.51 15.09 4.21
N LYS A 73 14.47 15.95 4.23
CA LYS A 73 14.61 17.36 3.82
C LYS A 73 15.48 18.19 4.77
N THR A 74 15.65 17.78 6.03
CA THR A 74 16.46 18.55 7.00
C THR A 74 17.95 18.22 6.96
N SER A 75 18.35 17.14 6.27
CA SER A 75 19.71 16.58 6.32
C SER A 75 20.57 16.91 5.08
N GLY A 76 20.01 17.58 4.07
CA GLY A 76 20.70 17.99 2.84
C GLY A 76 21.39 19.37 2.88
N THR A 77 21.51 20.03 4.03
CA THR A 77 22.22 21.32 4.14
C THR A 77 23.24 21.26 5.25
N LYS A 78 24.51 21.01 4.89
CA LYS A 78 25.70 21.55 5.55
C LYS A 78 26.96 21.20 4.75
N ASN A 79 27.51 22.29 4.19
CA ASN A 79 28.90 22.63 3.87
C ASN A 79 29.70 21.79 2.88
#